data_AF-A0A525JPL8-F1
#
_entry.id   AF-A0A525JPL8-F1
#
_cell.length_a   1.000
_cell.length_b   1.000
_cell.length_c   1.000
_cell.angle_alpha   90.00
_cell.angle_beta   90.00
_cell.angle_gamma   90.00
#
_symmetry.space_group_name_H-M   'P 1'
#
loop_
_entity.id
_entity.type
_entity.pdbx_description
1 polymer ?
#
loop_
_entity_poly.entity_id
_entity_poly.type
_entity_poly.pdbx_seq_one_letter_code
_entity_poly.pdbx_strand_id
1 'polypeptide(L)'
;MTRQAFMARLREGLRGLPPSAQADIVADYENHFNEGAAAGRSEADVAAGLGDPGRLARELRAEIGLKRWEEERSASAGASAVFAVLGLGAIDILVLLPILMAVGGTIFGLAIATVAVFFAGGVVFAAGPFSGIPGGPAAAALAGIGLMAGAASGGAVLAIVTIGLVNALVWYGRLHYRLLKPALEPQTLGGVR
;
A
#
# COMPACT_ATOMS: atom_id res chain seq x y z
N MET A 1 -8.99 41.94 -39.46
CA MET A 1 -10.32 41.84 -38.82
C MET A 1 -10.35 42.76 -37.60
N THR A 2 -11.53 43.19 -37.13
CA THR A 2 -11.61 44.03 -35.91
C THR A 2 -11.46 43.19 -34.65
N ARG A 3 -11.03 43.80 -33.54
CA ARG A 3 -10.92 43.16 -32.23
C ARG A 3 -12.23 42.46 -31.84
N GLN A 4 -13.35 43.16 -32.02
CA GLN A 4 -14.67 42.66 -31.63
C GLN A 4 -15.05 41.38 -32.39
N ALA A 5 -14.75 41.33 -33.70
CA ALA A 5 -14.99 40.14 -34.52
C ALA A 5 -14.07 38.96 -34.14
N PHE A 6 -12.81 39.24 -33.81
CA PHE A 6 -11.86 38.20 -33.33
C PHE A 6 -12.34 37.60 -32.01
N MET A 7 -12.64 38.45 -31.02
CA MET A 7 -13.07 38.02 -29.69
C MET A 7 -14.40 37.28 -29.71
N ALA A 8 -15.34 37.67 -30.58
CA ALA A 8 -16.60 36.95 -30.76
C ALA A 8 -16.38 35.51 -31.24
N ARG A 9 -15.52 35.32 -32.26
CA ARG A 9 -15.18 33.99 -32.79
C ARG A 9 -14.37 33.14 -31.81
N LEU A 10 -13.46 33.75 -31.07
CA LEU A 10 -12.70 33.07 -30.01
C LEU A 10 -13.65 32.53 -28.92
N ARG A 11 -14.54 33.38 -28.40
CA ARG A 11 -15.56 32.97 -27.41
C ARG A 11 -16.44 31.84 -27.91
N GLU A 12 -16.87 31.92 -29.17
CA GLU A 12 -17.67 30.85 -29.78
C GLU A 12 -16.89 29.53 -29.89
N GLY A 13 -15.62 29.58 -30.28
CA GLY A 13 -14.75 28.39 -30.35
C GLY A 13 -14.44 27.76 -28.98
N LEU A 14 -14.39 28.57 -27.92
CA LEU A 14 -14.12 28.12 -26.54
C LEU A 14 -15.34 27.49 -25.85
N ARG A 15 -16.54 27.50 -26.47
CA ARG A 15 -17.76 26.89 -25.93
C ARG A 15 -17.54 25.42 -25.54
N GLY A 16 -17.80 25.08 -24.28
CA GLY A 16 -17.59 23.73 -23.72
C GLY A 16 -16.42 23.63 -22.73
N LEU A 17 -15.61 24.69 -22.60
CA LEU A 17 -14.72 24.86 -21.46
C LEU A 17 -15.47 25.37 -20.22
N PRO A 18 -14.92 25.19 -19.00
CA PRO A 18 -15.47 25.81 -17.80
C PRO A 18 -15.60 27.34 -17.95
N PRO A 19 -16.66 27.98 -17.43
CA PRO A 19 -16.87 29.42 -17.57
C PRO A 19 -15.71 30.29 -17.09
N SER A 20 -15.03 29.87 -16.03
CA SER A 20 -13.83 30.55 -15.51
C SER A 20 -12.68 30.53 -16.51
N ALA A 21 -12.33 29.35 -17.03
CA ALA A 21 -11.27 29.20 -18.03
C ALA A 21 -11.56 29.99 -19.31
N GLN A 22 -12.84 30.07 -19.73
CA GLN A 22 -13.22 30.91 -20.87
C GLN A 22 -12.99 32.41 -20.57
N ALA A 23 -13.37 32.88 -19.38
CA ALA A 23 -13.20 34.26 -18.97
C ALA A 23 -11.72 34.65 -18.88
N ASP A 24 -10.89 33.78 -18.31
CA ASP A 24 -9.45 34.00 -18.17
C ASP A 24 -8.76 34.12 -19.54
N ILE A 25 -9.01 33.17 -20.44
CA ILE A 25 -8.47 33.21 -21.81
C ILE A 25 -8.92 34.49 -22.53
N VAL A 26 -10.20 34.85 -22.42
CA VAL A 26 -10.74 36.06 -23.04
C VAL A 26 -10.06 37.31 -22.49
N ALA A 27 -9.84 37.39 -21.18
CA ALA A 27 -9.17 38.51 -20.54
C ALA A 27 -7.71 38.66 -20.98
N ASP A 28 -6.97 37.55 -21.10
CA ASP A 28 -5.58 37.55 -21.58
C ASP A 28 -5.47 38.10 -23.01
N TYR A 29 -6.32 37.63 -23.91
CA TYR A 29 -6.32 38.13 -25.29
C TYR A 29 -6.84 39.57 -25.39
N GLU A 30 -7.78 39.99 -24.55
CA GLU A 30 -8.18 41.41 -24.47
C GLU A 30 -7.03 42.32 -24.02
N ASN A 31 -6.22 41.87 -23.06
CA ASN A 31 -5.01 42.58 -22.66
C ASN A 31 -3.97 42.62 -23.80
N HIS A 32 -3.79 41.52 -24.54
CA HIS A 32 -2.89 41.51 -25.69
C HIS A 32 -3.29 42.53 -26.77
N PHE A 33 -4.59 42.68 -27.03
CA PHE A 33 -5.09 43.74 -27.92
C PHE A 33 -4.86 45.15 -27.35
N ASN A 34 -5.02 45.35 -26.04
CA ASN A 34 -4.75 46.63 -25.38
C ASN A 34 -3.26 47.02 -25.48
N GLU A 35 -2.36 46.07 -25.26
CA GLU A 35 -0.90 46.25 -25.42
C GLU A 35 -0.52 46.57 -26.86
N GLY A 36 -1.14 45.88 -27.82
CA GLY A 36 -0.96 46.17 -29.25
C GLY A 36 -1.36 47.61 -29.59
N ALA A 37 -2.49 48.08 -29.08
CA ALA A 37 -2.96 49.44 -29.26
C ALA A 37 -2.02 50.48 -28.60
N ALA A 38 -1.54 50.21 -27.38
CA ALA A 38 -0.58 51.07 -26.68
C ALA A 38 0.77 51.16 -27.42
N ALA A 39 1.17 50.10 -28.12
CA ALA A 39 2.35 50.06 -28.99
C ALA A 39 2.12 50.69 -30.38
N GLY A 40 0.95 51.29 -30.63
CA GLY A 40 0.61 51.94 -31.90
C GLY A 40 0.29 50.98 -33.06
N ARG A 41 0.07 49.68 -32.80
CA ARG A 41 -0.35 48.70 -33.81
C ARG A 41 -1.86 48.78 -34.03
N SER A 42 -2.31 48.62 -35.27
CA SER A 42 -3.74 48.57 -35.56
C SER A 42 -4.34 47.23 -35.07
N GLU A 43 -5.64 47.22 -34.74
CA GLU A 43 -6.33 45.98 -34.35
C GLU A 43 -6.24 44.90 -35.42
N ALA A 44 -6.23 45.31 -36.70
CA ALA A 44 -6.13 44.40 -37.82
C ALA A 44 -4.76 43.70 -37.87
N ASP A 45 -3.69 44.42 -37.53
CA ASP A 45 -2.33 43.87 -37.48
C ASP A 45 -2.16 42.92 -36.30
N VAL A 46 -2.70 43.26 -35.13
CA VAL A 46 -2.68 42.38 -33.95
C VAL A 46 -3.45 41.10 -34.24
N ALA A 47 -4.65 41.20 -34.82
CA ALA A 47 -5.44 40.02 -35.18
C ALA A 47 -4.79 39.17 -36.28
N ALA A 48 -4.08 39.79 -37.23
CA ALA A 48 -3.31 39.06 -38.24
C ALA A 48 -2.14 38.29 -37.62
N GLY A 49 -1.47 38.86 -36.61
CA GLY A 49 -0.41 38.20 -35.85
C GLY A 49 -0.90 37.01 -35.02
N LEU A 50 -2.13 37.07 -34.50
CA LEU A 50 -2.76 35.97 -33.76
C LEU A 50 -3.33 34.87 -34.66
N GLY A 51 -3.58 35.16 -35.94
CA GLY A 51 -4.06 34.19 -36.92
C GLY A 51 -5.56 33.91 -36.85
N ASP A 52 -5.96 32.66 -37.14
CA ASP A 52 -7.37 32.27 -37.17
C ASP A 52 -7.92 31.97 -35.76
N PRO A 53 -8.91 32.73 -35.25
CA PRO A 53 -9.45 32.54 -33.90
C PRO A 53 -10.14 31.19 -33.71
N GLY A 54 -10.68 30.59 -34.77
CA GLY A 54 -11.31 29.26 -34.70
C GLY A 54 -10.29 28.15 -34.48
N ARG A 55 -9.15 28.20 -35.19
CA ARG A 55 -8.02 27.29 -34.98
C ARG A 55 -7.42 27.46 -33.60
N LEU A 56 -7.18 28.69 -33.17
CA LEU A 56 -6.66 29.01 -31.84
C LEU A 56 -7.54 28.44 -30.73
N ALA A 57 -8.86 28.62 -30.84
CA ALA A 57 -9.80 28.08 -29.85
C ALA A 57 -9.78 26.55 -29.77
N ARG A 58 -9.61 25.86 -30.92
CA ARG A 58 -9.48 24.39 -30.95
C ARG A 58 -8.19 23.93 -30.28
N GLU A 59 -7.09 24.63 -30.51
CA GLU A 59 -5.78 24.33 -29.93
C GLU A 59 -5.79 24.48 -28.41
N LEU A 60 -6.29 25.62 -27.90
CA LEU A 60 -6.45 25.87 -26.47
C LEU A 60 -7.37 24.83 -25.79
N ARG A 61 -8.45 24.41 -26.47
CA ARG A 61 -9.32 23.36 -25.94
C ARG A 61 -8.64 22.00 -25.87
N ALA A 62 -7.84 21.66 -26.88
CA ALA A 62 -7.10 20.42 -26.90
C ALA A 62 -6.06 20.40 -25.77
N GLU A 63 -5.33 21.50 -25.58
CA GLU A 63 -4.32 21.65 -24.53
C GLU A 63 -4.94 21.54 -23.12
N ILE A 64 -6.01 22.30 -22.85
CA ILE A 64 -6.68 22.27 -21.55
C ILE A 64 -7.38 20.93 -21.29
N GLY A 65 -7.91 20.30 -22.35
CA GLY A 65 -8.51 18.96 -22.28
C GLY A 65 -7.47 17.89 -21.94
N LEU A 66 -6.32 17.92 -22.62
CA LEU A 66 -5.21 17.00 -22.38
C LEU A 66 -4.65 17.17 -20.97
N LYS A 67 -4.39 18.41 -20.55
CA LYS A 67 -3.88 18.71 -19.20
C LYS A 67 -4.81 18.19 -18.11
N ARG A 68 -6.12 18.41 -18.23
CA ARG A 68 -7.11 17.88 -17.27
C ARG A 68 -7.16 16.36 -17.27
N TRP A 69 -7.12 15.72 -18.45
CA TRP A 69 -7.09 14.27 -18.53
C TRP A 69 -5.83 13.68 -17.88
N GLU A 70 -4.67 14.31 -18.07
CA GLU A 70 -3.42 13.91 -17.41
C GLU A 70 -3.49 14.11 -15.89
N GLU A 71 -4.02 15.24 -15.42
CA GLU A 71 -4.22 15.52 -13.99
C GLU A 71 -5.18 14.52 -13.33
N GLU A 72 -6.35 14.26 -13.93
CA GLU A 72 -7.32 13.28 -13.44
C GLU A 72 -6.77 11.85 -13.49
N ARG A 73 -6.06 11.49 -14.55
CA ARG A 73 -5.41 10.18 -14.68
C ARG A 73 -4.32 10.01 -13.62
N SER A 74 -3.54 11.04 -13.33
CA SER A 74 -2.51 11.01 -12.29
C SER A 74 -3.12 10.87 -10.89
N ALA A 75 -4.17 11.65 -10.60
CA ALA A 75 -4.87 11.59 -9.32
C ALA A 75 -5.57 10.24 -9.09
N SER A 76 -6.28 9.73 -10.11
CA SER A 76 -6.94 8.42 -10.05
C SER A 76 -5.94 7.25 -10.00
N ALA A 77 -4.83 7.33 -10.75
CA ALA A 77 -3.75 6.35 -10.67
C ALA A 77 -3.13 6.33 -9.27
N GLY A 78 -2.83 7.50 -8.68
CA GLY A 78 -2.33 7.61 -7.32
C GLY A 78 -3.29 7.04 -6.28
N ALA A 79 -4.57 7.38 -6.36
CA ALA A 79 -5.60 6.83 -5.48
C ALA A 79 -5.71 5.30 -5.63
N SER A 80 -5.72 4.78 -6.86
CA SER A 80 -5.78 3.35 -7.12
C SER A 80 -4.56 2.60 -6.60
N ALA A 81 -3.37 3.21 -6.65
CA ALA A 81 -2.15 2.65 -6.08
C ALA A 81 -2.22 2.58 -4.55
N VAL A 82 -2.72 3.63 -3.88
CA VAL A 82 -2.94 3.62 -2.43
C VAL A 82 -3.95 2.54 -2.04
N PHE A 83 -5.08 2.45 -2.75
CA PHE A 83 -6.07 1.39 -2.50
C PHE A 83 -5.52 -0.01 -2.79
N ALA A 84 -4.66 -0.18 -3.80
CA ALA A 84 -4.02 -1.45 -4.08
C ALA A 84 -3.06 -1.86 -2.96
N VAL A 85 -2.26 -0.93 -2.43
CA VAL A 85 -1.35 -1.20 -1.29
C VAL A 85 -2.13 -1.51 -0.02
N LEU A 86 -3.16 -0.72 0.28
CA LEU A 86 -4.04 -0.97 1.44
C LEU A 86 -4.80 -2.29 1.30
N GLY A 87 -5.33 -2.58 0.11
CA GLY A 87 -6.05 -3.81 -0.19
C GLY A 87 -5.15 -5.04 -0.12
N LEU A 88 -3.92 -4.96 -0.65
CA LEU A 88 -2.94 -6.03 -0.52
C LEU A 88 -2.57 -6.28 0.94
N GLY A 89 -2.33 -5.22 1.73
CA GLY A 89 -2.08 -5.34 3.16
C GLY A 89 -3.27 -5.93 3.93
N ALA A 90 -4.51 -5.59 3.54
CA ALA A 90 -5.72 -6.15 4.13
C ALA A 90 -5.87 -7.65 3.81
N ILE A 91 -5.57 -8.09 2.59
CA ILE A 91 -5.57 -9.51 2.20
C ILE A 91 -4.51 -10.28 3.01
N ASP A 92 -3.32 -9.71 3.15
CA ASP A 92 -2.24 -10.30 3.95
C ASP A 92 -2.70 -10.47 5.41
N ILE A 93 -3.31 -9.47 6.03
CA ILE A 93 -3.85 -9.59 7.39
C ILE A 93 -4.95 -10.64 7.45
N LEU A 94 -5.89 -10.63 6.52
CA LEU A 94 -7.05 -11.53 6.51
C LEU A 94 -6.63 -13.01 6.39
N VAL A 95 -5.57 -13.30 5.64
CA VAL A 95 -5.08 -14.67 5.43
C VAL A 95 -4.03 -15.07 6.47
N LEU A 96 -3.06 -14.19 6.75
CA LEU A 96 -1.94 -14.49 7.63
C LEU A 96 -2.37 -14.54 9.10
N LEU A 97 -3.28 -13.67 9.54
CA LEU A 97 -3.66 -13.57 10.95
C LEU A 97 -4.37 -14.84 11.45
N PRO A 98 -5.36 -15.43 10.76
CA PRO A 98 -5.96 -16.70 11.18
C PRO A 98 -4.96 -17.86 11.23
N ILE A 99 -4.04 -17.93 10.25
CA ILE A 99 -2.99 -18.95 10.23
C ILE A 99 -2.07 -18.78 11.46
N LEU A 100 -1.65 -17.54 11.74
CA LEU A 100 -0.80 -17.25 12.89
C LEU A 100 -1.50 -17.56 14.22
N MET A 101 -2.79 -17.25 14.33
CA MET A 101 -3.60 -17.59 15.50
C MET A 101 -3.76 -19.09 15.68
N ALA A 102 -4.00 -19.84 14.60
CA ALA A 102 -4.14 -21.29 14.65
C ALA A 102 -2.82 -21.98 15.05
N VAL A 103 -1.71 -21.59 14.41
CA VAL A 103 -0.38 -22.12 14.72
C VAL A 103 0.04 -21.73 16.15
N GLY A 104 -0.10 -20.46 16.52
CA GLY A 104 0.22 -19.95 17.85
C GLY A 104 -0.62 -20.62 18.93
N GLY A 105 -1.93 -20.77 18.71
CA GLY A 105 -2.84 -21.48 19.61
C GLY A 105 -2.47 -22.96 19.77
N THR A 106 -2.07 -23.63 18.69
CA THR A 106 -1.61 -25.02 18.73
C THR A 106 -0.33 -25.17 19.54
N ILE A 107 0.66 -24.30 19.31
CA ILE A 107 1.92 -24.29 20.09
C ILE A 107 1.63 -24.03 21.57
N PHE A 108 0.77 -23.06 21.87
CA PHE A 108 0.39 -22.74 23.23
C PHE A 108 -0.33 -23.91 23.92
N GLY A 109 -1.27 -24.56 23.24
CA GLY A 109 -1.95 -25.76 23.73
C GLY A 109 -1.00 -26.92 23.99
N LEU A 110 -0.06 -27.16 23.07
CA LEU A 110 0.99 -28.19 23.24
C LEU A 110 1.93 -27.86 24.41
N ALA A 111 2.24 -26.58 24.63
CA ALA A 111 3.06 -26.16 25.76
C ALA A 111 2.35 -26.46 27.10
N ILE A 112 1.06 -26.11 27.21
CA ILE A 112 0.24 -26.44 28.38
C ILE A 112 0.16 -27.97 28.57
N ALA A 113 -0.11 -28.72 27.50
CA ALA A 113 -0.20 -30.18 27.55
C ALA A 113 1.12 -30.80 28.04
N THR A 114 2.25 -30.29 27.56
CA THR A 114 3.58 -30.75 28.00
C THR A 114 3.79 -30.53 29.49
N VAL A 115 3.46 -29.33 29.99
CA VAL A 115 3.55 -29.01 31.42
C VAL A 115 2.61 -29.91 32.25
N ALA A 116 1.37 -30.10 31.78
CA ALA A 116 0.40 -30.95 32.46
C ALA A 116 0.86 -32.41 32.54
N VAL A 117 1.41 -32.98 31.45
CA VAL A 117 1.96 -34.35 31.43
C VAL A 117 3.16 -34.47 32.36
N PHE A 118 4.02 -33.45 32.43
CA PHE A 118 5.15 -33.46 33.37
C PHE A 118 4.67 -33.58 34.82
N PHE A 119 3.72 -32.75 35.24
CA PHE A 119 3.16 -32.83 36.60
C PHE A 119 2.38 -34.11 36.85
N ALA A 120 1.62 -34.60 35.86
CA ALA A 120 0.94 -35.89 35.95
C ALA A 120 1.95 -37.04 36.15
N GLY A 121 3.09 -37.00 35.44
CA GLY A 121 4.20 -37.93 35.65
C GLY A 121 4.76 -37.87 37.07
N GLY A 122 4.90 -36.66 37.64
CA GLY A 122 5.30 -36.48 39.03
C GLY A 122 4.32 -37.09 40.04
N VAL A 123 3.01 -36.94 39.80
CA VAL A 123 1.97 -37.58 40.62
C VAL A 123 2.05 -39.11 40.51
N VAL A 124 2.21 -39.65 39.30
CA VAL A 124 2.37 -41.10 39.09
C VAL A 124 3.63 -41.62 39.78
N PHE A 125 4.73 -40.87 39.74
CA PHE A 125 5.96 -41.23 40.42
C PHE A 125 5.79 -41.27 41.95
N ALA A 126 5.16 -40.25 42.53
CA ALA A 126 5.04 -40.09 43.98
C ALA A 126 3.95 -40.97 44.61
N ALA A 127 2.78 -41.04 43.98
CA ALA A 127 1.61 -41.74 44.52
C ALA A 127 1.39 -43.13 43.90
N GLY A 128 1.88 -43.36 42.68
CA GLY A 128 1.73 -44.62 41.95
C GLY A 128 2.23 -45.86 42.70
N PRO A 129 3.37 -45.81 43.41
CA PRO A 129 3.84 -46.90 44.25
C PRO A 129 2.86 -47.40 45.31
N PHE A 130 1.92 -46.54 45.73
CA PHE A 130 0.96 -46.82 46.80
C PHE A 130 -0.47 -47.02 46.29
N SER A 131 -0.74 -46.83 45.00
CA SER A 131 -2.10 -46.83 44.44
C SER A 131 -2.53 -48.15 43.78
N GLY A 132 -1.69 -49.20 43.86
CA GLY A 132 -2.05 -50.53 43.35
C GLY A 132 -2.04 -50.64 41.81
N ILE A 133 -1.27 -49.79 41.12
CA ILE A 133 -1.11 -49.84 39.66
C ILE A 133 -0.57 -51.24 39.23
N PRO A 134 -1.13 -51.85 38.17
CA PRO A 134 -0.64 -53.10 37.62
C PRO A 134 0.86 -53.04 37.30
N GLY A 135 1.63 -54.04 37.73
CA GLY A 135 3.10 -54.07 37.58
C GLY A 135 3.87 -53.64 38.84
N GLY A 136 3.17 -53.15 39.87
CA GLY A 136 3.74 -52.90 41.19
C GLY A 136 4.52 -51.59 41.33
N PRO A 137 5.12 -51.34 42.50
CA PRO A 137 5.65 -50.02 42.86
C PRO A 137 6.78 -49.51 41.95
N ALA A 138 7.68 -50.40 41.55
CA ALA A 138 8.79 -50.06 40.66
C ALA A 138 8.30 -49.68 39.26
N ALA A 139 7.29 -50.38 38.72
CA ALA A 139 6.70 -50.06 37.43
C ALA A 139 6.02 -48.69 37.45
N ALA A 140 5.31 -48.36 38.54
CA ALA A 140 4.68 -47.05 38.71
C ALA A 140 5.71 -45.91 38.79
N ALA A 141 6.80 -46.11 39.54
CA ALA A 141 7.88 -45.12 39.62
C ALA A 141 8.54 -44.89 38.26
N LEU A 142 8.86 -45.97 37.52
CA LEU A 142 9.44 -45.87 36.18
C LEU A 142 8.47 -45.23 35.18
N ALA A 143 7.17 -45.50 35.27
CA ALA A 143 6.15 -44.86 34.44
C ALA A 143 6.10 -43.35 34.70
N GLY A 144 6.13 -42.91 35.96
CA GLY A 144 6.17 -41.49 36.30
C GLY A 144 7.42 -40.79 35.77
N ILE A 145 8.60 -41.40 35.92
CA ILE A 145 9.87 -40.90 35.35
C ILE A 145 9.78 -40.83 33.83
N GLY A 146 9.23 -41.86 33.18
CA GLY A 146 9.05 -41.91 31.73
C GLY A 146 8.15 -40.78 31.22
N LEU A 147 7.04 -40.50 31.92
CA LEU A 147 6.15 -39.39 31.58
C LEU A 147 6.83 -38.03 31.75
N MET A 148 7.56 -37.82 32.85
CA MET A 148 8.33 -36.59 33.08
C MET A 148 9.43 -36.38 32.03
N ALA A 149 10.20 -37.42 31.73
CA ALA A 149 11.26 -37.38 30.71
C ALA A 149 10.69 -37.17 29.31
N GLY A 150 9.58 -37.83 28.97
CA GLY A 150 8.86 -37.65 27.72
C GLY A 150 8.32 -36.24 27.56
N ALA A 151 7.71 -35.67 28.61
CA ALA A 151 7.27 -34.28 28.62
C ALA A 151 8.46 -33.31 28.46
N ALA A 152 9.56 -33.50 29.18
CA ALA A 152 10.73 -32.65 29.06
C ALA A 152 11.33 -32.68 27.64
N SER A 153 11.42 -33.87 27.03
CA SER A 153 11.88 -34.03 25.64
C SER A 153 10.90 -33.38 24.65
N GLY A 154 9.60 -33.61 24.80
CA GLY A 154 8.57 -32.98 23.98
C GLY A 154 8.59 -31.45 24.07
N GLY A 155 8.79 -30.91 25.27
CA GLY A 155 8.96 -29.47 25.50
C GLY A 155 10.19 -28.89 24.81
N ALA A 156 11.32 -29.60 24.83
CA ALA A 156 12.53 -29.19 24.12
C ALA A 156 12.33 -29.15 22.60
N VAL A 157 11.68 -30.16 22.03
CA VAL A 157 11.32 -30.20 20.59
C VAL A 157 10.38 -29.04 20.25
N LEU A 158 9.35 -28.82 21.07
CA LEU A 158 8.40 -27.72 20.88
C LEU A 158 9.10 -26.35 20.94
N ALA A 159 10.07 -26.17 21.84
CA ALA A 159 10.86 -24.96 21.91
C ALA A 159 11.70 -24.73 20.64
N ILE A 160 12.36 -25.77 20.13
CA ILE A 160 13.13 -25.69 18.86
C ILE A 160 12.21 -25.31 17.70
N VAL A 161 11.05 -25.94 17.59
CA VAL A 161 10.04 -25.63 16.56
C VAL A 161 9.58 -24.17 16.68
N THR A 162 9.30 -23.71 17.90
CA THR A 162 8.86 -22.33 18.16
C THR A 162 9.93 -21.32 17.75
N ILE A 163 11.19 -21.55 18.13
CA ILE A 163 12.33 -20.69 17.73
C ILE A 163 12.48 -20.68 16.21
N GLY A 164 12.39 -21.84 15.56
CA GLY A 164 12.44 -21.96 14.10
C GLY A 164 11.34 -21.15 13.41
N LEU A 165 10.11 -21.26 13.90
CA LEU A 165 8.95 -20.51 13.37
C LEU A 165 9.11 -19.00 13.57
N VAL A 166 9.53 -18.55 14.75
CA VAL A 166 9.78 -17.13 15.01
C VAL A 166 10.89 -16.60 14.09
N ASN A 167 11.98 -17.36 13.93
CA ASN A 167 13.07 -16.98 13.02
C ASN A 167 12.61 -16.92 11.56
N ALA A 168 11.77 -17.87 11.12
CA ALA A 168 11.18 -17.86 9.79
C ALA A 168 10.27 -16.63 9.58
N LEU A 169 9.46 -16.26 10.58
CA LEU A 169 8.59 -15.09 10.53
C LEU A 169 9.40 -13.78 10.48
N VAL A 170 10.45 -13.66 11.30
CA VAL A 170 11.37 -12.51 11.28
C VAL A 170 12.15 -12.44 9.97
N TRP A 171 12.56 -13.59 9.42
CA TRP A 171 13.19 -13.65 8.11
C TRP A 171 12.24 -13.21 7.00
N TYR A 172 11.00 -13.69 7.01
CA TYR A 172 9.96 -13.28 6.07
C TYR A 172 9.70 -11.77 6.13
N GLY A 173 9.53 -11.20 7.33
CA GLY A 173 9.36 -9.76 7.50
C GLY A 173 10.56 -8.96 6.98
N ARG A 174 11.79 -9.41 7.25
CA ARG A 174 13.01 -8.79 6.72
C ARG A 174 13.10 -8.90 5.19
N LEU A 175 12.69 -10.02 4.60
CA LEU A 175 12.65 -10.20 3.16
C LEU A 175 11.68 -9.20 2.52
N HIS A 176 10.46 -9.07 3.07
CA HIS A 176 9.48 -8.09 2.59
C HIS A 176 10.02 -6.66 2.68
N TYR A 177 10.67 -6.30 3.79
CA TYR A 177 11.27 -4.97 3.94
C TYR A 177 12.40 -4.72 2.93
N ARG A 178 13.25 -5.73 2.67
CA ARG A 178 14.33 -5.63 1.67
C ARG A 178 13.79 -5.43 0.25
N LEU A 179 12.67 -6.06 -0.10
CA LEU A 179 12.05 -5.93 -1.41
C LEU A 179 11.35 -4.58 -1.60
N LEU A 180 10.86 -3.97 -0.52
CA LEU A 180 10.21 -2.66 -0.54
C LEU A 180 11.21 -1.49 -0.53
N LYS A 181 12.42 -1.70 0.00
CA LYS A 181 13.44 -0.65 0.12
C LYS A 181 13.75 0.09 -1.21
N PRO A 182 13.95 -0.59 -2.35
CA PRO A 182 14.19 0.08 -3.64
C PRO A 182 13.01 0.91 -4.17
N ALA A 183 11.79 0.63 -3.70
CA ALA A 183 10.59 1.40 -4.07
C ALA A 183 10.34 2.61 -3.15
N LEU A 184 10.87 2.57 -1.92
CA LEU A 184 10.76 3.65 -0.94
C LEU A 184 11.90 4.68 -1.05
N GLU A 185 13.04 4.29 -1.63
CA GLU A 185 14.12 5.18 -2.05
C GLU A 185 14.03 5.39 -3.57
N PRO A 186 13.14 6.28 -4.08
CA PRO A 186 13.21 6.69 -5.47
C PRO A 186 14.63 7.22 -5.70
N GLN A 187 15.32 6.58 -6.66
CA GLN A 187 16.64 6.98 -7.10
C GLN A 187 16.66 8.51 -7.20
N THR A 188 17.48 9.15 -6.36
CA THR A 188 17.86 10.55 -6.54
C THR A 188 18.56 10.59 -7.89
N LEU A 189 17.77 10.85 -8.93
CA LEU A 189 18.20 10.86 -10.32
C LEU A 189 19.46 11.72 -10.45
N GLY A 190 20.43 11.12 -11.13
CA GLY A 190 21.77 11.62 -11.45
C GLY A 190 21.96 13.12 -11.30
N GLY A 191 22.87 13.48 -10.39
CA GLY A 191 23.58 14.74 -10.46
C GLY A 191 24.19 14.89 -11.85
N VAL A 192 23.62 15.83 -12.59
CA VAL A 192 24.10 16.34 -13.88
C VAL A 192 25.58 16.70 -13.73
N ARG A 193 26.43 16.01 -14.48
CA ARG A 193 27.76 16.51 -14.85
C ARG A 193 27.62 17.32 -16.13
#